data_AF-A0A170X2E1-F1
#
_entry.id   AF-A0A170X2E1-F1
#
_cell.length_a   1.000
_cell.length_b   1.000
_cell.length_c   1.000
_cell.angle_alpha   90.00
_cell.angle_beta   90.00
_cell.angle_gamma   90.00
#
_symmetry.space_group_name_H-M   'P 1'
#
loop_
_entity.id
_entity.type
_entity.pdbx_description
1 polymer ?
#
loop_
_entity_poly.entity_id
_entity_poly.type
_entity_poly.pdbx_seq_one_letter_code
_entity_poly.pdbx_strand_id
1 'polypeptide(L)'
;VLEKEKTHIADFAPEVAWVTKSGDSDLAEPIAIRPTSETVMYPAFAKWIQSYRDLPIKLNQWNNVVRWEFKHPQPFLRTREFLWQEGHTAFATYEEAEAEVYTALDLYESVYTDLLAVPVVKGRKTEKEKFAGGVFTLTVEAYISASGRAIQGGTSHHLGQNFSRMFEIVFEDP
;
A
#
# COMPACT_ATOMS: atom_id res chain seq x y z
N VAL A 1 7.14 15.36 -5.72
CA VAL A 1 6.09 14.33 -5.96
C VAL A 1 5.52 13.83 -4.65
N LEU A 2 6.36 13.39 -3.70
CA LEU A 2 5.95 12.97 -2.36
C LEU A 2 4.99 14.00 -1.71
N GLU A 3 5.37 15.26 -1.57
CA GLU A 3 4.54 16.29 -0.92
C GLU A 3 3.14 16.56 -1.51
N LYS A 4 2.79 16.03 -2.69
CA LYS A 4 1.41 16.10 -3.18
C LYS A 4 0.43 15.36 -2.25
N GLU A 5 0.92 14.39 -1.49
CA GLU A 5 0.17 13.58 -0.52
C GLU A 5 0.23 14.15 0.92
N LYS A 6 0.31 15.47 1.13
CA LYS A 6 0.48 16.06 2.49
C LYS A 6 -0.48 15.52 3.56
N THR A 7 -1.70 15.14 3.21
CA THR A 7 -2.67 14.53 4.14
C THR A 7 -2.41 13.06 4.45
N HIS A 8 -1.80 12.31 3.53
CA HIS A 8 -1.49 10.88 3.70
C HIS A 8 -0.09 10.69 4.28
N ILE A 9 0.84 11.58 3.93
CA ILE A 9 2.22 11.58 4.41
C ILE A 9 2.32 12.06 5.85
N ALA A 10 1.36 12.81 6.40
CA ALA A 10 1.44 13.22 7.79
C ALA A 10 1.66 12.03 8.75
N ASP A 11 1.09 10.86 8.43
CA ASP A 11 1.28 9.62 9.19
C ASP A 11 2.62 8.92 8.89
N PHE A 12 3.19 9.11 7.69
CA PHE A 12 4.45 8.47 7.26
C PHE A 12 5.69 9.37 7.39
N ALA A 13 5.52 10.69 7.54
CA ALA A 13 6.59 11.69 7.50
C ALA A 13 7.73 11.41 8.49
N PRO A 14 7.49 10.92 9.73
CA PRO A 14 8.56 10.58 10.64
C PRO A 14 9.40 9.38 10.20
N GLU A 15 8.85 8.50 9.36
CA GLU A 15 9.46 7.22 8.97
C GLU A 15 10.12 7.25 7.58
N VAL A 16 10.05 8.38 6.85
CA VAL A 16 10.68 8.51 5.53
C VAL A 16 12.20 8.65 5.67
N ALA A 17 12.94 7.73 5.05
CA ALA A 17 14.39 7.85 4.91
C ALA A 17 14.74 8.77 3.73
N TRP A 18 15.60 9.76 3.96
CA TRP A 18 16.01 10.75 2.96
C TRP A 18 17.47 10.57 2.56
N VAL A 19 17.72 10.58 1.26
CA VAL A 19 19.05 10.69 0.66
C VAL A 19 19.30 12.16 0.35
N THR A 20 20.29 12.75 1.01
CA THR A 20 20.65 14.18 0.86
C THR A 20 22.02 14.39 0.22
N LYS A 21 22.85 13.33 0.13
CA LYS A 21 24.22 13.38 -0.37
C LYS A 21 24.55 12.19 -1.27
N SER A 22 25.50 12.39 -2.18
CA SER A 22 26.18 11.32 -2.94
C SER A 22 27.69 11.46 -2.74
N GLY A 23 28.28 10.58 -1.92
CA GLY A 23 29.65 10.77 -1.42
C GLY A 23 29.72 12.04 -0.57
N ASP A 24 30.65 12.94 -0.91
CA ASP A 24 30.83 14.22 -0.20
C ASP A 24 30.02 15.38 -0.79
N SER A 25 29.29 15.17 -1.89
CA SER A 25 28.51 16.21 -2.57
C SER A 25 27.04 16.20 -2.12
N ASP A 26 26.51 17.38 -1.80
CA ASP A 26 25.08 17.58 -1.53
C ASP A 26 24.26 17.44 -2.81
N LEU A 27 23.08 16.81 -2.70
CA LEU A 27 22.09 16.79 -3.77
C LEU A 27 21.35 18.14 -3.83
N ALA A 28 21.02 18.58 -5.04
CA ALA A 28 20.24 19.82 -5.23
C ALA A 28 18.86 19.74 -4.55
N GLU A 29 18.23 18.57 -4.58
CA GLU A 29 16.99 18.27 -3.88
C GLU A 29 17.12 16.92 -3.16
N PRO A 30 16.70 16.82 -1.88
CA PRO A 30 16.64 15.55 -1.17
C PRO A 30 15.71 14.55 -1.87
N ILE A 31 16.14 13.30 -1.95
CA ILE A 31 15.36 12.21 -2.55
C ILE A 31 14.91 11.25 -1.44
N ALA A 32 13.61 10.99 -1.35
CA ALA A 32 13.07 10.02 -0.41
C ALA A 32 13.26 8.59 -0.92
N ILE A 33 13.65 7.67 -0.05
CA ILE A 33 13.52 6.23 -0.28
C ILE A 33 12.04 5.88 -0.10
N ARG A 34 11.48 5.07 -1.02
CA ARG A 34 10.04 4.77 -1.02
C ARG A 34 9.59 4.12 0.31
N PRO A 35 8.60 4.71 1.01
CA PRO A 35 7.86 4.02 2.07
C PRO A 35 6.67 3.22 1.52
N THR A 36 6.25 3.54 0.29
CA THR A 36 5.18 2.95 -0.53
C THR A 36 5.22 3.57 -1.95
N SER A 37 4.60 2.97 -2.97
CA SER A 37 4.77 3.39 -4.37
C SER A 37 3.64 4.22 -4.99
N GLU A 38 2.58 4.59 -4.25
CA GLU A 38 1.45 5.40 -4.74
C GLU A 38 1.91 6.68 -5.44
N THR A 39 2.73 7.48 -4.76
CA THR A 39 3.26 8.75 -5.29
C THR A 39 4.14 8.55 -6.54
N VAL A 40 4.69 7.36 -6.75
CA VAL A 40 5.50 7.03 -7.94
C VAL A 40 4.62 6.50 -9.08
N MET A 41 3.66 5.62 -8.78
CA MET A 41 2.84 4.92 -9.77
C MET A 41 1.69 5.76 -10.31
N TYR A 42 1.00 6.51 -9.45
CA TYR A 42 -0.25 7.20 -9.82
C TYR A 42 -0.08 8.33 -10.84
N PRO A 43 1.03 9.10 -10.87
CA PRO A 43 1.32 9.99 -11.99
C PRO A 43 1.51 9.26 -13.33
N ALA A 44 1.93 8.00 -13.33
CA ALA A 44 2.00 7.19 -14.54
C ALA A 44 0.61 6.68 -14.95
N PHE A 45 -0.21 6.24 -13.98
CA PHE A 45 -1.60 5.82 -14.22
C PHE A 45 -2.40 6.94 -14.89
N ALA A 46 -2.27 8.19 -14.40
CA ALA A 46 -2.94 9.35 -14.99
C ALA A 46 -2.55 9.62 -16.45
N LYS A 47 -1.34 9.22 -16.86
CA LYS A 47 -0.88 9.33 -18.25
C LYS A 47 -1.34 8.15 -19.12
N TRP A 48 -1.45 6.96 -18.53
CA TRP A 48 -1.83 5.75 -19.26
C TRP A 48 -3.33 5.64 -19.47
N ILE A 49 -4.13 6.13 -18.53
CA ILE A 49 -5.58 6.08 -18.59
C ILE A 49 -6.08 7.36 -19.28
N GLN A 50 -6.71 7.19 -20.44
CA GLN A 50 -7.31 8.28 -21.23
C GLN A 50 -8.79 7.98 -21.53
N SER A 51 -9.14 6.70 -21.73
CA SER A 51 -10.49 6.23 -22.09
C SER A 51 -10.89 5.03 -21.25
N TYR A 52 -12.19 4.72 -21.18
CA TYR A 52 -12.74 3.52 -20.53
C TYR A 52 -12.05 2.22 -20.98
N ARG A 53 -11.48 2.20 -22.20
CA ARG A 53 -10.77 1.05 -22.78
C ARG A 53 -9.40 0.78 -22.16
N ASP A 54 -8.83 1.76 -21.49
CA ASP A 54 -7.53 1.62 -20.80
C ASP A 54 -7.71 0.97 -19.41
N LEU A 55 -8.95 0.77 -18.99
CA LEU A 55 -9.32 0.12 -17.73
C LEU A 55 -9.82 -1.32 -17.98
N PRO A 56 -9.54 -2.25 -17.05
CA PRO A 56 -8.81 -2.05 -15.81
C PRO A 56 -7.28 -2.06 -16.00
N ILE A 57 -6.57 -1.27 -15.20
CA ILE A 57 -5.12 -1.46 -14.99
C ILE A 57 -4.95 -2.36 -13.77
N LYS A 58 -4.15 -3.43 -13.90
CA LYS A 58 -3.74 -4.28 -12.77
C LYS A 58 -2.23 -4.51 -12.80
N LEU A 59 -1.51 -3.88 -11.88
CA LEU A 59 -0.06 -3.99 -11.78
C LEU A 59 0.36 -4.48 -10.40
N ASN A 60 1.40 -5.30 -10.37
CA ASN A 60 2.03 -5.81 -9.16
C ASN A 60 3.54 -5.71 -9.30
N GLN A 61 4.22 -5.37 -8.21
CA GLN A 61 5.68 -5.42 -8.15
C GLN A 61 6.15 -6.14 -6.89
N TRP A 62 7.28 -6.84 -7.01
CA TRP A 62 8.03 -7.40 -5.89
C TRP A 62 9.25 -6.51 -5.63
N ASN A 63 9.42 -6.02 -4.41
CA ASN A 63 10.45 -5.05 -4.08
C ASN A 63 10.79 -5.03 -2.59
N ASN A 64 11.86 -4.32 -2.27
CA ASN A 64 12.13 -3.84 -0.92
C ASN A 64 11.46 -2.47 -0.68
N VAL A 65 11.15 -2.22 0.59
CA VAL A 65 10.65 -0.95 1.12
C VAL A 65 11.40 -0.60 2.39
N VAL A 66 11.59 0.71 2.62
CA VAL A 66 12.24 1.23 3.82
C VAL A 66 11.27 2.11 4.59
N ARG A 67 11.00 1.74 5.84
CA ARG A 67 10.27 2.55 6.83
C ARG A 67 11.11 2.67 8.09
N TRP A 68 11.52 3.88 8.45
CA TRP A 68 12.41 4.13 9.57
C TRP A 68 11.67 4.10 10.92
N GLU A 69 10.91 3.02 11.16
CA GLU A 69 10.10 2.79 12.35
C GLU A 69 10.96 2.86 13.63
N PHE A 70 10.40 3.52 14.66
CA PHE A 70 11.07 3.82 15.92
C PHE A 70 10.78 2.77 16.99
N LYS A 71 9.73 1.96 16.82
CA LYS A 71 9.41 0.85 17.72
C LYS A 71 10.49 -0.23 17.67
N HIS A 72 10.55 -1.05 18.71
CA HIS A 72 11.51 -2.15 18.83
C HIS A 72 11.45 -3.08 17.61
N PRO A 73 12.55 -3.21 16.84
CA PRO A 73 12.59 -4.07 15.67
C PRO A 73 12.64 -5.54 16.08
N GLN A 74 11.91 -6.39 15.35
CA GLN A 74 11.91 -7.83 15.50
C GLN A 74 12.07 -8.46 14.12
N PRO A 75 13.06 -9.36 13.91
CA PRO A 75 13.27 -10.00 12.60
C PRO A 75 11.96 -10.55 12.03
N PHE A 76 11.73 -10.31 10.74
CA PHE A 76 10.50 -10.59 9.99
C PHE A 76 9.26 -9.80 10.44
N LEU A 77 8.93 -9.81 11.73
CA LEU A 77 7.68 -9.23 12.24
C LEU A 77 7.65 -7.69 12.17
N ARG A 78 8.81 -7.04 12.32
CA ARG A 78 8.97 -5.58 12.26
C ARG A 78 10.42 -5.20 11.98
N THR A 79 10.74 -4.88 10.74
CA THR A 79 12.07 -4.45 10.32
C THR A 79 12.01 -3.10 9.59
N ARG A 80 13.13 -2.36 9.56
CA ARG A 80 13.20 -1.07 8.87
C ARG A 80 13.21 -1.22 7.35
N GLU A 81 13.89 -2.25 6.87
CA GLU A 81 13.81 -2.68 5.48
C GLU A 81 13.14 -4.05 5.45
N PHE A 82 12.21 -4.24 4.53
CA PHE A 82 11.54 -5.52 4.32
C PHE A 82 11.22 -5.73 2.85
N LEU A 83 11.11 -7.00 2.47
CA LEU A 83 10.67 -7.42 1.15
C LEU A 83 9.15 -7.58 1.17
N TRP A 84 8.49 -7.17 0.09
CA TRP A 84 7.04 -7.33 -0.05
C TRP A 84 6.62 -7.45 -1.51
N GLN A 85 5.32 -7.61 -1.70
CA GLN A 85 4.66 -7.23 -2.95
C GLN A 85 3.70 -6.07 -2.66
N GLU A 86 3.50 -5.23 -3.67
CA GLU A 86 2.43 -4.23 -3.68
C GLU A 86 1.68 -4.28 -5.02
N GLY A 87 0.36 -4.53 -4.92
CA GLY A 87 -0.57 -4.52 -6.04
C GLY A 87 -1.34 -3.20 -6.11
N HIS A 88 -1.36 -2.58 -7.28
CA HIS A 88 -2.12 -1.36 -7.56
C HIS A 88 -3.00 -1.56 -8.78
N THR A 89 -4.30 -1.37 -8.59
CA THR A 89 -5.32 -1.61 -9.61
C THR A 89 -6.21 -0.37 -9.78
N ALA A 90 -6.63 -0.08 -11.00
CA ALA A 90 -7.61 0.95 -11.31
C ALA A 90 -8.74 0.37 -12.16
N PHE A 91 -9.98 0.69 -11.83
CA PHE A 91 -11.19 0.16 -12.46
C PHE A 91 -12.13 1.29 -12.85
N ALA A 92 -13.02 1.02 -13.81
CA ALA A 92 -14.05 1.96 -14.23
C ALA A 92 -15.18 2.05 -13.19
N THR A 93 -15.54 0.91 -12.57
CA THR A 93 -16.65 0.82 -11.61
C THR A 93 -16.18 0.51 -10.18
N TYR A 94 -17.01 0.87 -9.21
CA TYR A 94 -16.74 0.59 -7.79
C TYR A 94 -16.82 -0.92 -7.51
N GLU A 95 -17.78 -1.60 -8.13
CA GLU A 95 -18.08 -3.00 -7.92
C GLU A 95 -16.93 -3.91 -8.36
N GLU A 96 -16.29 -3.60 -9.49
CA GLU A 96 -15.11 -4.32 -9.96
C GLU A 96 -13.90 -4.13 -9.02
N ALA A 97 -13.69 -2.89 -8.55
CA ALA A 97 -12.63 -2.59 -7.59
C ALA A 97 -12.87 -3.28 -6.24
N GLU A 98 -14.12 -3.31 -5.76
CA GLU A 98 -14.50 -4.01 -4.54
C GLU A 98 -14.27 -5.53 -4.67
N ALA A 99 -14.68 -6.13 -5.79
CA ALA A 99 -14.45 -7.55 -6.04
C ALA A 99 -12.96 -7.93 -6.05
N GLU A 100 -12.09 -7.09 -6.63
CA GLU A 100 -10.64 -7.30 -6.61
C GLU A 100 -10.08 -7.24 -5.18
N VAL A 101 -10.58 -6.31 -4.35
CA VAL A 101 -10.13 -6.15 -2.95
C VAL A 101 -10.42 -7.41 -2.13
N TYR A 102 -11.59 -8.02 -2.30
CA TYR A 102 -11.91 -9.30 -1.66
C TYR A 102 -11.11 -10.47 -2.25
N THR A 103 -10.93 -10.50 -3.56
CA THR A 103 -10.12 -11.54 -4.23
C THR A 103 -8.68 -11.54 -3.71
N ALA A 104 -8.05 -10.36 -3.59
CA ALA A 104 -6.70 -10.24 -3.03
C ALA A 104 -6.65 -10.67 -1.55
N LEU A 105 -7.69 -10.37 -0.76
CA LEU A 105 -7.76 -10.78 0.64
C LEU A 105 -7.84 -12.31 0.79
N ASP A 106 -8.63 -12.97 -0.06
CA ASP A 106 -8.75 -14.44 -0.07
C ASP A 106 -7.42 -15.09 -0.48
N LEU A 107 -6.69 -14.50 -1.41
CA LEU A 107 -5.32 -14.95 -1.74
C LEU A 107 -4.37 -14.80 -0.55
N TYR A 108 -4.43 -13.70 0.20
CA TYR A 108 -3.64 -13.57 1.43
C TYR A 108 -4.02 -14.60 2.48
N GLU A 109 -5.31 -14.90 2.65
CA GLU A 109 -5.75 -15.99 3.52
C GLU A 109 -5.13 -17.33 3.09
N SER A 110 -5.22 -17.70 1.81
CA SER A 110 -4.61 -18.93 1.28
C SER A 110 -3.10 -18.99 1.45
N VAL A 111 -2.38 -17.87 1.31
CA VAL A 111 -0.94 -17.84 1.61
C VAL A 111 -0.69 -18.25 3.06
N TYR A 112 -1.48 -17.75 4.00
CA TYR A 112 -1.33 -18.12 5.40
C TYR A 112 -1.80 -19.55 5.70
N THR A 113 -2.99 -19.94 5.26
CA THR A 113 -3.61 -21.21 5.61
C THR A 113 -3.02 -22.38 4.85
N ASP A 114 -2.81 -22.24 3.55
CA ASP A 114 -2.51 -23.35 2.66
C ASP A 114 -1.00 -23.53 2.48
N LEU A 115 -0.23 -22.43 2.45
CA LEU A 115 1.23 -22.49 2.29
C LEU A 115 1.97 -22.48 3.64
N LEU A 116 1.53 -21.66 4.59
CA LEU A 116 2.23 -21.48 5.88
C LEU A 116 1.62 -22.27 7.03
N ALA A 117 0.45 -22.90 6.83
CA ALA A 117 -0.32 -23.60 7.87
C ALA A 117 -0.62 -22.72 9.11
N VAL A 118 -0.84 -21.43 8.90
CA VAL A 118 -1.18 -20.45 9.94
C VAL A 118 -2.64 -20.02 9.75
N PRO A 119 -3.54 -20.28 10.71
CA PRO A 119 -4.90 -19.79 10.63
C PRO A 119 -4.93 -18.27 10.82
N VAL A 120 -5.77 -17.60 10.03
CA VAL A 120 -5.99 -16.15 10.10
C VAL A 120 -7.47 -15.81 10.19
N VAL A 121 -7.77 -14.62 10.68
CA VAL A 121 -9.13 -14.06 10.71
C VAL A 121 -9.22 -12.94 9.69
N LYS A 122 -10.06 -13.11 8.68
CA LYS A 122 -10.43 -12.01 7.76
C LYS A 122 -11.30 -10.99 8.49
N GLY A 123 -11.04 -9.71 8.25
CA GLY A 123 -11.81 -8.63 8.86
C GLY A 123 -11.67 -7.29 8.15
N ARG A 124 -12.49 -6.33 8.58
CA ARG A 124 -12.42 -4.93 8.16
C ARG A 124 -11.86 -4.09 9.31
N LYS A 125 -10.86 -3.25 9.03
CA LYS A 125 -10.32 -2.31 10.01
C LYS A 125 -11.38 -1.29 10.43
N THR A 126 -11.30 -0.81 11.66
CA THR A 126 -12.12 0.29 12.15
C THR A 126 -11.75 1.59 11.44
N GLU A 127 -12.60 2.62 11.53
CA GLU A 127 -12.30 3.93 10.94
C GLU A 127 -10.98 4.54 11.44
N LYS A 128 -10.58 4.23 12.68
CA LYS A 128 -9.31 4.69 13.25
C LYS A 128 -8.09 3.97 12.67
N GLU A 129 -8.24 2.69 12.32
CA GLU A 129 -7.13 1.81 11.92
C GLU A 129 -7.10 1.53 10.41
N LYS A 130 -8.06 2.04 9.63
CA LYS A 130 -8.05 1.92 8.18
C LYS A 130 -6.93 2.80 7.60
N PHE A 131 -6.50 2.46 6.39
CA PHE A 131 -5.59 3.32 5.66
C PHE A 131 -6.20 4.70 5.43
N ALA A 132 -5.49 5.77 5.79
CA ALA A 132 -6.00 7.15 5.79
C ALA A 132 -6.55 7.59 4.42
N GLY A 133 -5.98 7.07 3.33
CA GLY A 133 -6.43 7.34 1.96
C GLY A 133 -7.53 6.41 1.42
N GLY A 134 -7.96 5.41 2.19
CA GLY A 134 -8.91 4.39 1.75
C GLY A 134 -10.36 4.67 2.14
N VAL A 135 -11.30 4.17 1.34
CA VAL A 135 -12.72 4.05 1.72
C VAL A 135 -12.83 3.03 2.85
N PHE A 136 -12.26 1.85 2.65
CA PHE A 136 -12.14 0.81 3.67
C PHE A 136 -10.85 0.01 3.50
N THR A 137 -10.48 -0.72 4.56
CA THR A 137 -9.32 -1.60 4.58
C THR A 137 -9.72 -2.96 5.11
N LEU A 138 -9.47 -4.00 4.33
CA LEU A 138 -9.57 -5.38 4.76
C LEU A 138 -8.20 -5.89 5.20
N THR A 139 -8.22 -6.89 6.07
CA THR A 139 -7.03 -7.43 6.73
C THR A 139 -7.20 -8.91 7.03
N VAL A 140 -6.08 -9.65 7.03
CA VAL A 140 -5.97 -10.96 7.68
C VAL A 140 -5.19 -10.80 8.98
N GLU A 141 -5.77 -11.21 10.10
CA GLU A 141 -5.14 -11.11 11.42
C GLU A 141 -4.70 -12.49 11.91
N ALA A 142 -3.45 -12.61 12.34
CA ALA A 142 -2.89 -13.83 12.94
C ALA A 142 -2.69 -13.63 14.46
N TYR A 143 -2.64 -14.73 15.21
CA TYR A 143 -2.40 -14.70 16.65
C TYR A 143 -1.18 -15.55 17.03
N ILE A 144 -0.27 -14.99 17.83
CA ILE A 144 0.95 -15.67 18.27
C ILE A 144 0.79 -16.02 19.76
N SER A 145 0.36 -17.25 20.04
CA SER A 145 0.03 -17.75 21.38
C SER A 145 1.16 -17.56 22.39
N ALA A 146 2.42 -17.82 22.01
CA ALA A 146 3.57 -17.69 22.90
C ALA A 146 3.77 -16.24 23.41
N SER A 147 3.35 -15.24 22.62
CA SER A 147 3.45 -13.83 22.99
C SER A 147 2.15 -13.27 23.56
N GLY A 148 1.03 -13.97 23.39
CA GLY A 148 -0.30 -13.49 23.71
C GLY A 148 -0.79 -12.32 22.84
N ARG A 149 -0.19 -12.09 21.66
CA ARG A 149 -0.43 -10.90 20.82
C ARG A 149 -0.91 -11.27 19.41
N ALA A 150 -1.79 -10.43 18.87
CA ALA A 150 -2.19 -10.47 17.46
C ALA A 150 -1.22 -9.67 16.59
N ILE A 151 -1.16 -10.02 15.31
CA ILE A 151 -0.39 -9.32 14.29
C ILE A 151 -1.14 -9.37 12.94
N GLN A 152 -1.15 -8.24 12.24
CA GLN A 152 -1.69 -8.15 10.89
C GLN A 152 -0.76 -8.88 9.91
N GLY A 153 -1.34 -9.78 9.12
CA GLY A 153 -0.61 -10.62 8.16
C GLY A 153 -0.65 -10.14 6.70
N GLY A 154 -1.61 -9.29 6.35
CA GLY A 154 -1.78 -8.75 5.00
C GLY A 154 -2.93 -7.75 4.93
N THR A 155 -2.92 -6.87 3.93
CA THR A 155 -3.91 -5.80 3.74
C THR A 155 -4.39 -5.72 2.31
N SER A 156 -5.69 -5.45 2.15
CA SER A 156 -6.30 -5.13 0.86
C SER A 156 -7.19 -3.89 1.03
N HIS A 157 -6.91 -2.83 0.27
CA HIS A 157 -7.53 -1.53 0.46
C HIS A 157 -8.42 -1.17 -0.72
N HIS A 158 -9.64 -0.74 -0.44
CA HIS A 158 -10.45 -0.06 -1.46
C HIS A 158 -10.22 1.44 -1.34
N LEU A 159 -9.49 2.01 -2.30
CA LEU A 159 -9.10 3.42 -2.28
C LEU A 159 -10.22 4.36 -2.75
N GLY A 160 -11.24 3.82 -3.41
CA GLY A 160 -12.29 4.61 -4.04
C GLY A 160 -11.68 5.62 -5.02
N GLN A 161 -12.14 6.86 -4.95
CA GLN A 161 -11.66 7.93 -5.83
C GLN A 161 -10.71 8.91 -5.13
N ASN A 162 -10.23 8.61 -3.92
CA ASN A 162 -9.40 9.55 -3.15
C ASN A 162 -8.10 9.88 -3.89
N PHE A 163 -7.39 8.84 -4.34
CA PHE A 163 -6.14 9.00 -5.08
C PHE A 163 -6.37 9.38 -6.54
N SER A 164 -7.39 8.84 -7.21
CA SER A 164 -7.66 9.21 -8.60
C SER A 164 -7.99 10.70 -8.75
N ARG A 165 -8.75 11.28 -7.81
CA ARG A 165 -8.99 12.73 -7.76
C ARG A 165 -7.72 13.53 -7.46
N MET A 166 -6.86 13.03 -6.57
CA MET A 166 -5.63 13.72 -6.19
C MET A 166 -4.59 13.75 -7.33
N PHE A 167 -4.51 12.67 -8.11
CA PHE A 167 -3.53 12.49 -9.18
C PHE A 167 -4.10 12.72 -10.58
N GLU A 168 -5.36 13.18 -10.69
CA GLU A 168 -6.05 13.41 -11.96
C GLU A 168 -6.09 12.16 -12.85
N ILE A 169 -6.28 10.99 -12.24
CA ILE A 169 -6.53 9.75 -12.97
C ILE A 169 -8.00 9.75 -13.41
N VAL A 170 -8.25 10.25 -14.61
CA VAL A 170 -9.57 10.37 -15.22
C VAL A 170 -9.61 9.66 -16.56
N PHE A 171 -10.79 9.28 -17.02
CA PHE A 171 -11.00 8.66 -18.32
C PHE A 171 -12.28 9.22 -18.97
N GLU A 172 -12.34 9.20 -20.29
CA GLU A 172 -13.56 9.48 -21.04
C GLU A 172 -14.49 8.25 -21.08
N ASP A 173 -15.73 8.43 -20.62
CA ASP A 173 -16.83 7.47 -20.71
C ASP A 173 -17.63 7.70 -22.02
N PRO A 174 -18.14 6.65 -22.70
CA PRO A 174 -18.83 6.77 -24.00
C PRO A 174 -20.04 7.71 -24.06
#